data_AF-A0AA37RW46-F1
#
_entry.id   AF-A0AA37RW46-F1
#
_cell.length_a   1.000
_cell.length_b   1.000
_cell.length_c   1.000
_cell.angle_alpha   90.00
_cell.angle_beta   90.00
_cell.angle_gamma   90.00
#
_symmetry.space_group_name_H-M   'P 1'
#
loop_
_entity.id
_entity.type
_entity.pdbx_description
1 polymer ?
#
loop_
_entity_poly.entity_id
_entity_poly.type
_entity_poly.pdbx_seq_one_letter_code
_entity_poly.pdbx_strand_id
1 'polypeptide(L)'
;MDDKAKRQLGELLVDQDKLLEVLSANTQALDEYPELQQHLLLKSQNSIAFRKALRDKTFTKEEYRDAILLRLDWIGYELASSLDLDFLIQRVAALVGSDLESIKTLSIQEIGEANLSKLLHMMGSHIIAHPESNKSRFPWQSVRGQANPAFWRRADLAFDMYQQGYNSHWKLNSAFKDKYDIPVPQSFVRFVRDYGDPRLIPEWTSWKEES
;
A
#
# COMPACT_ATOMS: atom_id res chain seq x y z
N MET A 1 8.68 -26.76 -15.75
CA MET A 1 9.73 -26.11 -14.94
C MET A 1 11.05 -26.33 -15.66
N ASP A 2 11.78 -25.25 -15.99
CA ASP A 2 13.08 -25.38 -16.69
C ASP A 2 14.20 -25.84 -15.73
N ASP A 3 15.28 -26.40 -16.27
CA ASP A 3 16.37 -27.01 -15.50
C ASP A 3 17.11 -26.02 -14.57
N LYS A 4 17.17 -24.74 -14.94
CA LYS A 4 17.70 -23.67 -14.08
C LYS A 4 16.80 -23.43 -12.88
N ALA A 5 15.48 -23.39 -13.09
CA ALA A 5 14.51 -23.24 -12.01
C ALA A 5 14.50 -24.47 -11.07
N LYS A 6 14.64 -25.69 -11.62
CA LYS A 6 14.78 -26.92 -10.81
C LYS A 6 16.05 -26.89 -9.94
N ARG A 7 17.16 -26.42 -10.50
CA ARG A 7 18.43 -26.30 -9.77
C ARG A 7 18.33 -25.30 -8.61
N GLN A 8 17.71 -24.15 -8.84
CA GLN A 8 17.47 -23.14 -7.80
C GLN A 8 16.54 -23.67 -6.69
N LEU A 9 15.50 -24.42 -7.07
CA LEU A 9 14.64 -25.10 -6.09
C LEU A 9 15.42 -26.14 -5.28
N GLY A 10 16.27 -26.93 -5.93
CA GLY A 10 17.13 -27.91 -5.26
C GLY A 10 18.10 -27.26 -4.27
N GLU A 11 18.72 -26.14 -4.64
CA GLU A 11 19.57 -25.36 -3.74
C GLU A 11 18.79 -24.83 -2.53
N LEU A 12 17.56 -24.35 -2.74
CA LEU A 12 16.69 -23.89 -1.67
C LEU A 12 16.25 -25.02 -0.72
N LEU A 13 15.96 -26.21 -1.25
CA LEU A 13 15.58 -27.37 -0.41
C LEU A 13 16.71 -27.88 0.49
N VAL A 14 17.96 -27.67 0.08
CA VAL A 14 19.15 -28.05 0.86
C VAL A 14 19.49 -26.98 1.90
N ASP A 15 19.29 -25.70 1.56
CA ASP A 15 19.51 -24.56 2.46
C ASP A 15 18.24 -24.24 3.27
N GLN A 16 18.06 -24.99 4.37
CA GLN A 16 16.86 -24.90 5.21
C GLN A 16 16.61 -23.49 5.78
N ASP A 17 17.67 -22.71 6.06
CA ASP A 17 17.50 -21.37 6.61
C ASP A 17 16.92 -20.40 5.57
N LYS A 18 17.42 -20.44 4.33
CA LYS A 18 16.85 -19.67 3.22
C LYS A 18 15.44 -20.13 2.87
N LEU A 19 15.18 -21.42 2.93
CA LEU A 19 13.83 -21.96 2.71
C LEU A 19 12.87 -21.41 3.75
N LEU A 20 13.24 -21.42 5.03
CA LEU A 20 12.41 -20.87 6.10
C LEU A 20 12.16 -19.37 5.93
N GLU A 21 13.15 -18.61 5.47
CA GLU A 21 12.98 -17.18 5.14
C GLU A 21 11.94 -16.99 4.02
N VAL A 22 12.05 -17.74 2.93
CA VAL A 22 11.09 -17.70 1.81
C VAL A 22 9.68 -18.11 2.27
N LEU A 23 9.56 -19.16 3.08
CA LEU A 23 8.28 -19.64 3.60
C LEU A 23 7.65 -18.66 4.61
N SER A 24 8.46 -17.92 5.36
CA SER A 24 7.98 -16.92 6.33
C SER A 24 7.26 -15.74 5.67
N ALA A 25 7.53 -15.45 4.40
CA ALA A 25 6.91 -14.36 3.66
C ALA A 25 5.42 -14.61 3.36
N ASN A 26 4.97 -15.87 3.41
CA ASN A 26 3.57 -16.21 3.19
C ASN A 26 3.13 -17.38 4.08
N THR A 27 3.10 -17.14 5.39
CA THR A 27 2.70 -18.15 6.38
C THR A 27 1.25 -18.63 6.21
N GLN A 28 0.40 -17.89 5.50
CA GLN A 28 -0.98 -18.29 5.18
C GLN A 28 -1.03 -19.42 4.14
N ALA A 29 0.01 -19.55 3.30
CA ALA A 29 0.12 -20.69 2.39
C ALA A 29 0.52 -22.00 3.08
N LEU A 30 0.71 -21.98 4.41
CA LEU A 30 1.14 -23.12 5.24
C LEU A 30 0.01 -23.66 6.13
N ASP A 31 -1.26 -23.45 5.77
CA ASP A 31 -2.40 -23.87 6.58
C ASP A 31 -2.43 -25.38 6.85
N GLU A 32 -1.88 -26.19 5.95
CA GLU A 32 -1.72 -27.65 6.12
C GLU A 32 -0.54 -28.04 7.02
N TYR A 33 0.30 -27.08 7.42
CA TYR A 33 1.55 -27.28 8.19
C TYR A 33 1.59 -26.39 9.45
N PRO A 34 0.69 -26.59 10.44
CA PRO A 34 0.52 -25.69 11.58
C PRO A 34 1.78 -25.59 12.47
N GLU A 35 2.55 -26.67 12.61
CA GLU A 35 3.79 -26.67 13.39
C GLU A 35 4.88 -25.81 12.74
N LEU A 36 4.99 -25.87 11.41
CA LEU A 36 5.93 -25.06 10.63
C LEU A 36 5.52 -23.60 10.66
N GLN A 37 4.22 -23.32 10.53
CA GLN A 37 3.66 -21.98 10.66
C GLN A 37 3.98 -21.38 12.03
N GLN A 38 3.75 -22.14 13.11
CA GLN A 38 4.08 -21.71 14.47
C GLN A 38 5.58 -21.50 14.65
N HIS A 39 6.42 -22.39 14.14
CA HIS A 39 7.88 -22.27 14.23
C HIS A 39 8.39 -20.99 13.54
N LEU A 40 7.90 -20.69 12.33
CA LEU A 40 8.24 -19.49 11.58
C LEU A 40 7.79 -18.22 12.29
N LEU A 41 6.57 -18.21 12.84
CA LEU A 41 6.06 -17.08 13.63
C LEU A 41 6.89 -16.83 14.90
N LEU A 42 7.39 -17.90 15.54
CA LEU A 42 8.23 -17.81 16.74
C LEU A 42 9.67 -17.40 16.44
N LYS A 43 10.19 -17.68 15.25
CA LYS A 43 11.55 -17.30 14.82
C LYS A 43 11.63 -15.97 14.07
N SER A 44 10.49 -15.41 13.66
CA SER A 44 10.47 -14.06 13.08
C SER A 44 11.11 -13.05 14.03
N GLN A 45 12.10 -12.32 13.51
CA GLN A 45 12.87 -11.36 14.31
C GLN A 45 11.98 -10.25 14.88
N ASN A 46 10.92 -9.89 14.16
CA ASN A 46 9.92 -8.93 14.60
C ASN A 46 9.04 -9.51 15.73
N SER A 47 8.65 -10.78 15.65
CA SER A 47 7.91 -11.47 16.73
C SER A 47 8.75 -11.66 17.99
N ILE A 48 10.06 -11.87 17.85
CA ILE A 48 11.00 -11.91 18.96
C ILE A 48 11.15 -10.52 19.58
N ALA A 49 11.33 -9.47 18.76
CA ALA A 49 11.42 -8.09 19.20
C ALA A 49 10.14 -7.62 19.93
N PHE A 50 8.96 -7.95 19.41
CA PHE A 50 7.67 -7.68 20.06
C PHE A 50 7.58 -8.31 21.46
N ARG A 51 7.88 -9.61 21.58
CA ARG A 51 7.87 -10.31 22.88
C ARG A 51 8.90 -9.74 23.84
N LYS A 52 10.07 -9.32 23.34
CA LYS A 52 11.08 -8.65 24.14
C LYS A 52 10.56 -7.30 24.65
N ALA A 53 10.00 -6.46 23.79
CA ALA A 53 9.43 -5.16 24.15
C ALA A 53 8.30 -5.27 25.19
N LEU A 54 7.47 -6.32 25.14
CA LEU A 54 6.47 -6.61 26.18
C LEU A 54 7.11 -6.96 27.53
N ARG A 55 8.17 -7.77 27.54
CA ARG A 55 8.89 -8.11 28.78
C ARG A 55 9.63 -6.91 29.36
N ASP A 56 10.23 -6.11 28.50
CA ASP A 56 10.99 -4.91 28.84
C ASP A 56 10.05 -3.71 29.14
N LYS A 57 8.74 -3.91 29.04
CA LYS A 57 7.68 -2.92 29.31
C LYS A 57 7.83 -1.63 28.50
N THR A 58 8.37 -1.73 27.29
CA THR A 58 8.47 -0.58 26.36
C THR A 58 7.09 -0.13 25.89
N PHE A 59 6.14 -1.08 25.78
CA PHE A 59 4.72 -0.85 25.60
C PHE A 59 3.94 -2.03 26.18
N THR A 60 2.64 -1.86 26.34
CA THR A 60 1.68 -2.88 26.75
C THR A 60 1.02 -3.54 25.55
N LYS A 61 0.46 -4.73 25.76
CA LYS A 61 -0.30 -5.42 24.71
C LYS A 61 -1.54 -4.62 24.27
N GLU A 62 -2.12 -3.84 25.19
CA GLU A 62 -3.26 -2.97 24.90
C GLU A 62 -2.87 -1.82 23.98
N GLU A 63 -1.80 -1.09 24.29
CA GLU A 63 -1.28 -0.01 23.41
C GLU A 63 -0.95 -0.52 22.01
N TYR A 64 -0.35 -1.72 21.91
CA TYR A 64 -0.06 -2.33 20.61
C TYR A 64 -1.34 -2.69 19.83
N ARG A 65 -2.36 -3.21 20.52
CA ARG A 65 -3.67 -3.51 19.91
C ARG A 65 -4.36 -2.22 19.46
N ASP A 66 -4.35 -1.19 20.28
CA ASP A 66 -5.02 0.07 20.00
C ASP A 66 -4.36 0.78 18.81
N ALA A 67 -3.03 0.69 18.67
CA ALA A 67 -2.32 1.15 17.47
C ALA A 67 -2.75 0.39 16.20
N ILE A 68 -2.98 -0.92 16.28
CA ILE A 68 -3.53 -1.72 15.17
C ILE A 68 -4.94 -1.25 14.82
N LEU A 69 -5.82 -1.09 15.81
CA LEU A 69 -7.21 -0.68 15.61
C LEU A 69 -7.29 0.73 15.00
N LEU A 70 -6.50 1.68 15.49
CA LEU A 70 -6.41 3.03 14.91
C LEU A 70 -6.00 2.99 13.43
N ARG A 71 -5.06 2.10 13.08
CA ARG A 71 -4.65 1.93 11.69
C ARG A 71 -5.78 1.30 10.84
N LEU A 72 -6.50 0.33 11.39
CA LEU A 72 -7.64 -0.29 10.74
C LEU A 72 -8.79 0.71 10.53
N ASP A 73 -9.04 1.61 11.46
CA ASP A 73 -10.03 2.68 11.32
C ASP A 73 -9.69 3.57 10.12
N TRP A 74 -8.43 3.98 9.99
CA TRP A 74 -7.99 4.78 8.85
C TRP A 74 -8.15 4.05 7.52
N ILE A 75 -7.72 2.78 7.45
CA ILE A 75 -7.89 1.94 6.25
C ILE A 75 -9.37 1.78 5.92
N GLY A 76 -10.21 1.55 6.94
CA GLY A 76 -11.64 1.44 6.80
C GLY A 76 -12.26 2.71 6.23
N TYR A 77 -11.84 3.88 6.72
CA TYR A 77 -12.27 5.17 6.19
C TYR A 77 -11.85 5.38 4.72
N GLU A 78 -10.60 5.09 4.37
CA GLU A 78 -10.10 5.19 2.99
C GLU A 78 -10.91 4.30 2.04
N LEU A 79 -11.14 3.04 2.43
CA LEU A 79 -11.95 2.08 1.65
C LEU A 79 -13.40 2.54 1.52
N ALA A 80 -14.02 2.98 2.62
CA ALA A 80 -15.41 3.44 2.59
C ALA A 80 -15.57 4.69 1.70
N SER A 81 -14.57 5.58 1.70
CA SER A 81 -14.59 6.81 0.89
C SER A 81 -14.53 6.54 -0.63
N SER A 82 -14.06 5.37 -1.06
CA SER A 82 -14.06 4.98 -2.47
C SER A 82 -15.31 4.22 -2.91
N LEU A 83 -16.24 3.94 -2.00
CA LEU A 83 -17.49 3.24 -2.28
C LEU A 83 -18.64 4.21 -2.55
N ASP A 84 -19.64 3.74 -3.28
CA ASP A 84 -20.93 4.43 -3.39
C ASP A 84 -21.74 4.20 -2.10
N LEU A 85 -21.89 5.26 -1.30
CA LEU A 85 -22.56 5.24 -0.01
C LEU A 85 -23.95 5.89 -0.04
N ASP A 86 -24.55 6.09 -1.22
CA ASP A 86 -25.84 6.79 -1.35
C ASP A 86 -26.94 6.18 -0.47
N PHE A 87 -26.96 4.86 -0.31
CA PHE A 87 -27.93 4.18 0.56
C PHE A 87 -27.77 4.56 2.04
N LEU A 88 -26.53 4.76 2.52
CA LEU A 88 -26.25 5.23 3.88
C LEU A 88 -26.56 6.71 4.02
N ILE A 89 -26.21 7.53 3.02
CA ILE A 89 -26.53 8.96 3.00
C ILE A 89 -28.05 9.15 3.08
N GLN A 90 -28.82 8.44 2.26
CA GLN A 90 -30.30 8.49 2.28
C GLN A 90 -30.85 8.04 3.64
N ARG A 91 -30.30 6.97 4.23
CA ARG A 91 -30.71 6.49 5.55
C ARG A 91 -30.45 7.53 6.65
N VAL A 92 -29.24 8.08 6.70
CA VAL A 92 -28.84 9.07 7.71
C VAL A 92 -29.61 10.37 7.51
N ALA A 93 -29.76 10.84 6.28
CA ALA A 93 -30.57 12.02 5.96
C ALA A 93 -32.04 11.86 6.39
N ALA A 94 -32.62 10.66 6.29
CA ALA A 94 -33.97 10.39 6.78
C ALA A 94 -34.08 10.44 8.32
N LEU A 95 -32.98 10.25 9.06
CA LEU A 95 -32.94 10.29 10.52
C LEU A 95 -32.65 11.68 11.06
N VAL A 96 -31.66 12.37 10.50
CA VAL A 96 -31.13 13.63 11.06
C VAL A 96 -31.25 14.83 10.11
N GLY A 97 -31.70 14.62 8.87
CA GLY A 97 -31.85 15.68 7.88
C GLY A 97 -30.51 16.32 7.51
N SER A 98 -30.35 17.59 7.87
CA SER A 98 -29.15 18.39 7.60
C SER A 98 -28.25 18.60 8.82
N ASP A 99 -28.61 18.03 9.98
CA ASP A 99 -27.83 18.18 11.21
C ASP A 99 -26.64 17.21 11.22
N LEU A 100 -25.47 17.74 10.84
CA LEU A 100 -24.22 16.99 10.80
C LEU A 100 -23.69 16.59 12.18
N GLU A 101 -24.02 17.34 13.23
CA GLU A 101 -23.53 17.02 14.58
C GLU A 101 -24.27 15.80 15.14
N SER A 102 -25.57 15.70 14.88
CA SER A 102 -26.37 14.53 15.26
C SER A 102 -25.91 13.23 14.59
N ILE A 103 -25.21 13.29 13.44
CA ILE A 103 -24.62 12.10 12.80
C ILE A 103 -23.62 11.41 13.73
N LYS A 104 -22.81 12.19 14.47
CA LYS A 104 -21.72 11.68 15.32
C LYS A 104 -22.23 10.87 16.51
N THR A 105 -23.50 11.03 16.86
CA THR A 105 -24.14 10.34 17.99
C THR A 105 -25.01 9.16 17.57
N LEU A 106 -25.13 8.88 16.26
CA LEU A 106 -25.95 7.77 15.77
C LEU A 106 -25.39 6.43 16.23
N SER A 107 -26.28 5.61 16.78
CA SER A 107 -26.00 4.24 17.18
C SER A 107 -26.13 3.25 16.02
N ILE A 108 -25.56 2.05 16.21
CA ILE A 108 -25.70 0.91 15.30
C ILE A 108 -27.17 0.61 14.99
N GLN A 109 -28.04 0.69 16.00
CA GLN A 109 -29.47 0.41 15.88
C GLN A 109 -30.18 1.43 14.98
N GLU A 110 -29.81 2.70 15.07
CA GLU A 110 -30.42 3.77 14.27
C GLU A 110 -29.99 3.67 12.80
N ILE A 111 -28.69 3.46 12.55
CA ILE A 111 -28.16 3.27 11.19
C ILE A 111 -28.75 1.99 10.57
N GLY A 112 -28.88 0.94 11.38
CA GLY A 112 -29.47 -0.34 11.04
C GLY A 112 -28.42 -1.37 10.62
N GLU A 113 -28.51 -2.56 11.24
CA GLU A 113 -27.59 -3.68 11.02
C GLU A 113 -27.49 -4.09 9.54
N ALA A 114 -28.60 -4.05 8.80
CA ALA A 114 -28.61 -4.39 7.37
C ALA A 114 -27.76 -3.42 6.53
N ASN A 115 -27.80 -2.12 6.85
CA ASN A 115 -27.00 -1.12 6.13
C ASN A 115 -25.51 -1.25 6.46
N LEU A 116 -25.19 -1.48 7.73
CA LEU A 116 -23.81 -1.70 8.17
C LEU A 116 -23.23 -3.01 7.60
N SER A 117 -24.02 -4.09 7.61
CA SER A 117 -23.64 -5.36 6.99
C SER A 117 -23.40 -5.22 5.49
N LYS A 118 -24.27 -4.47 4.78
CA LYS A 118 -24.06 -4.13 3.38
C LYS A 118 -22.76 -3.36 3.16
N LEU A 119 -22.48 -2.34 3.98
CA LEU A 119 -21.21 -1.60 3.91
C LEU A 119 -20.01 -2.53 4.10
N LEU A 120 -20.01 -3.35 5.15
CA LEU A 120 -18.92 -4.31 5.43
C LEU A 120 -18.73 -5.31 4.28
N HIS A 121 -19.82 -5.78 3.67
CA HIS A 121 -19.76 -6.66 2.51
C HIS A 121 -19.18 -5.96 1.28
N MET A 122 -19.56 -4.71 1.03
CA MET A 122 -18.99 -3.89 -0.05
C MET A 122 -17.50 -3.64 0.18
N MET A 123 -17.09 -3.31 1.41
CA MET A 123 -15.68 -3.14 1.78
C MET A 123 -14.89 -4.44 1.60
N GLY A 124 -15.40 -5.57 2.10
CA GLY A 124 -14.77 -6.87 1.93
C GLY A 124 -14.63 -7.27 0.46
N SER A 125 -15.70 -7.07 -0.33
CA SER A 125 -15.68 -7.32 -1.77
C SER A 125 -14.68 -6.41 -2.49
N HIS A 126 -14.57 -5.15 -2.08
CA HIS A 126 -13.60 -4.20 -2.65
C HIS A 126 -12.16 -4.60 -2.35
N ILE A 127 -11.86 -5.09 -1.14
CA ILE A 127 -10.54 -5.62 -0.76
C ILE A 127 -10.18 -6.84 -1.62
N ILE A 128 -11.12 -7.76 -1.81
CA ILE A 128 -10.90 -8.99 -2.59
C ILE A 128 -10.80 -8.69 -4.09
N ALA A 129 -11.62 -7.77 -4.61
CA ALA A 129 -11.65 -7.38 -6.03
C ALA A 129 -10.47 -6.48 -6.42
N HIS A 130 -9.85 -5.80 -5.45
CA HIS A 130 -8.62 -5.03 -5.64
C HIS A 130 -7.45 -5.64 -4.83
N PRO A 131 -6.99 -6.86 -5.15
CA PRO A 131 -5.71 -7.34 -4.61
C PRO A 131 -4.54 -6.47 -5.12
N GLU A 132 -4.80 -5.58 -6.09
CA GLU A 132 -3.88 -4.57 -6.63
C GLU A 132 -3.62 -3.36 -5.70
N SER A 133 -3.27 -3.62 -4.43
CA SER A 133 -2.16 -2.84 -3.84
C SER A 133 -0.81 -3.17 -4.52
N ASN A 134 -0.80 -4.18 -5.40
CA ASN A 134 0.25 -4.49 -6.38
C ASN A 134 0.13 -3.76 -7.74
N LYS A 135 -0.76 -2.76 -7.90
CA LYS A 135 -0.44 -1.70 -8.87
C LYS A 135 0.83 -1.08 -8.33
N SER A 136 1.95 -1.31 -9.03
CA SER A 136 3.19 -0.56 -8.87
C SER A 136 2.85 0.87 -8.45
N ARG A 137 2.98 1.15 -7.13
CA ARG A 137 2.35 2.30 -6.46
C ARG A 137 2.79 3.61 -7.10
N PHE A 138 3.98 3.53 -7.70
CA PHE A 138 4.60 4.59 -8.45
C PHE A 138 5.00 4.15 -9.86
N PRO A 139 4.98 5.04 -10.87
CA PRO A 139 5.30 4.69 -12.25
C PRO A 139 6.66 4.01 -12.49
N TRP A 140 7.65 4.21 -11.61
CA TRP A 140 8.99 3.61 -11.70
C TRP A 140 9.07 2.16 -11.20
N GLN A 141 8.03 1.67 -10.51
CA GLN A 141 7.94 0.29 -10.04
C GLN A 141 7.25 -0.63 -11.07
N SER A 142 6.86 -0.09 -12.25
CA SER A 142 5.98 -0.82 -13.17
C SER A 142 6.77 -1.80 -14.01
N VAL A 143 6.37 -3.08 -13.95
CA VAL A 143 6.98 -4.17 -14.74
C VAL A 143 6.31 -4.31 -16.12
N ARG A 144 5.18 -3.62 -16.35
CA ARG A 144 4.48 -3.59 -17.66
C ARG A 144 4.43 -2.16 -18.21
N GLY A 145 4.84 -2.01 -19.47
CA GLY A 145 4.90 -0.72 -20.17
C GLY A 145 6.24 0.02 -20.01
N GLN A 146 6.44 1.08 -20.79
CA GLN A 146 7.66 1.90 -20.80
C GLN A 146 7.82 2.68 -19.48
N ALA A 147 8.20 1.99 -18.41
CA ALA A 147 8.48 2.58 -17.10
C ALA A 147 9.68 3.55 -17.10
N ASN A 148 10.28 3.84 -18.28
CA ASN A 148 11.43 4.72 -18.52
C ASN A 148 12.30 5.00 -17.28
N PRO A 149 13.02 3.99 -16.77
CA PRO A 149 13.78 4.13 -15.52
C PRO A 149 14.82 5.25 -15.59
N ALA A 150 15.40 5.47 -16.78
CA ALA A 150 16.34 6.55 -17.04
C ALA A 150 15.75 7.94 -16.74
N PHE A 151 14.46 8.15 -17.07
CA PHE A 151 13.74 9.36 -16.68
C PHE A 151 13.48 9.40 -15.17
N TRP A 152 12.88 8.34 -14.60
CA TRP A 152 12.41 8.40 -13.21
C TRP A 152 13.54 8.53 -12.17
N ARG A 153 14.75 8.08 -12.48
CA ARG A 153 15.95 8.37 -11.65
C ARG A 153 16.28 9.87 -11.57
N ARG A 154 15.81 10.65 -12.54
CA ARG A 154 16.01 12.11 -12.66
C ARG A 154 14.70 12.88 -12.49
N ALA A 155 13.69 12.26 -11.89
CA ALA A 155 12.39 12.88 -11.67
C ALA A 155 12.48 14.17 -10.82
N ASP A 156 13.46 14.25 -9.91
CA ASP A 156 13.81 15.45 -9.15
C ASP A 156 14.20 16.63 -10.05
N LEU A 157 15.05 16.39 -11.06
CA LEU A 157 15.45 17.43 -12.00
C LEU A 157 14.27 17.89 -12.88
N ALA A 158 13.40 16.96 -13.25
CA ALA A 158 12.19 17.28 -14.00
C ALA A 158 11.18 18.06 -13.16
N PHE A 159 11.11 17.77 -11.85
CA PHE A 159 10.29 18.54 -10.90
C PHE A 159 10.83 19.97 -10.73
N ASP A 160 12.14 20.15 -10.60
CA ASP A 160 12.76 21.48 -10.50
C ASP A 160 12.45 22.33 -11.76
N MET A 161 12.50 21.72 -12.95
CA MET A 161 12.08 22.39 -14.19
C MET A 161 10.57 22.67 -14.22
N TYR A 162 9.74 21.75 -13.72
CA TYR A 162 8.30 21.98 -13.62
C TYR A 162 7.98 23.22 -12.75
N GLN A 163 8.68 23.40 -11.63
CA GLN A 163 8.56 24.58 -10.75
C GLN A 163 9.04 25.88 -11.41
N GLN A 164 9.96 25.79 -12.38
CA GLN A 164 10.44 26.93 -13.17
C GLN A 164 9.47 27.36 -14.29
N GLY A 165 8.28 26.76 -14.38
CA GLY A 165 7.24 27.15 -15.33
C GLY A 165 7.10 26.23 -16.55
N TYR A 166 7.86 25.13 -16.62
CA TYR A 166 7.67 24.08 -17.62
C TYR A 166 6.54 23.12 -17.21
N ASN A 167 5.34 23.68 -16.98
CA ASN A 167 4.22 23.01 -16.31
C ASN A 167 3.31 22.17 -17.23
N SER A 168 3.63 22.04 -18.52
CA SER A 168 2.92 21.16 -19.46
C SER A 168 3.84 20.07 -19.98
N HIS A 169 3.27 18.90 -20.31
CA HIS A 169 4.06 17.75 -20.77
C HIS A 169 4.90 18.11 -22.00
N TRP A 170 4.33 18.83 -22.96
CA TRP A 170 5.06 19.25 -24.16
C TRP A 170 6.24 20.17 -23.86
N LYS A 171 6.05 21.19 -23.00
CA LYS A 171 7.13 22.14 -22.63
C LYS A 171 8.24 21.44 -21.88
N LEU A 172 7.87 20.61 -20.91
CA LEU A 172 8.80 19.87 -20.07
C LEU A 172 9.55 18.81 -20.87
N ASN A 173 8.86 18.04 -21.69
CA ASN A 173 9.47 17.01 -22.52
C ASN A 173 10.48 17.59 -23.51
N SER A 174 10.15 18.72 -24.15
CA SER A 174 11.07 19.37 -25.09
C SER A 174 12.34 19.86 -24.37
N ALA A 175 12.17 20.64 -23.30
CA ALA A 175 13.31 21.19 -22.57
C ALA A 175 14.16 20.12 -21.86
N PHE A 176 13.54 19.08 -21.31
CA PHE A 176 14.25 18.01 -20.61
C PHE A 176 14.96 17.07 -21.60
N LYS A 177 14.35 16.78 -22.76
CA LYS A 177 14.99 16.00 -23.82
C LYS A 177 16.17 16.76 -24.42
N ASP A 178 16.05 18.06 -24.67
CA ASP A 178 17.16 18.87 -25.20
C ASP A 178 18.35 18.90 -24.24
N LYS A 179 18.10 18.94 -22.92
CA LYS A 179 19.15 19.04 -21.89
C LYS A 179 19.77 17.70 -21.50
N TYR A 180 18.98 16.63 -21.47
CA TYR A 180 19.38 15.36 -20.89
C TYR A 180 19.27 14.16 -21.84
N ASP A 181 18.81 14.37 -23.08
CA ASP A 181 18.52 13.34 -24.11
C ASP A 181 17.60 12.21 -23.61
N ILE A 182 16.68 12.54 -22.72
CA ILE A 182 15.72 11.60 -22.13
C ILE A 182 14.30 12.13 -22.32
N PRO A 183 13.38 11.34 -22.91
CA PRO A 183 11.99 11.75 -23.03
C PRO A 183 11.28 11.68 -21.67
N VAL A 184 10.42 12.65 -21.42
CA VAL A 184 9.56 12.73 -20.23
C VAL A 184 8.28 11.94 -20.48
N PRO A 185 7.91 10.98 -19.62
CA PRO A 185 6.64 10.27 -19.69
C PRO A 185 5.45 11.22 -19.59
N GLN A 186 4.38 10.96 -20.35
CA GLN A 186 3.12 11.71 -20.24
C GLN A 186 2.53 11.67 -18.83
N SER A 187 2.77 10.57 -18.10
CA SER A 187 2.33 10.40 -16.73
C SER A 187 3.03 11.33 -15.73
N PHE A 188 4.16 11.95 -16.07
CA PHE A 188 4.94 12.73 -15.11
C PHE A 188 4.21 13.98 -14.62
N VAL A 189 3.56 14.74 -15.51
CA VAL A 189 2.82 15.95 -15.10
C VAL A 189 1.69 15.61 -14.15
N ARG A 190 1.01 14.48 -14.39
CA ARG A 190 0.00 13.96 -13.46
C ARG A 190 0.63 13.54 -12.13
N PHE A 191 1.75 12.83 -12.18
CA PHE A 191 2.48 12.42 -10.99
C PHE A 191 2.86 13.62 -10.10
N VAL A 192 3.39 14.70 -10.66
CA VAL A 192 3.75 15.91 -9.89
C VAL A 192 2.53 16.56 -9.24
N ARG A 193 1.37 16.54 -9.90
CA ARG A 193 0.13 17.06 -9.32
C ARG A 193 -0.40 16.18 -8.19
N ASP A 194 -0.30 14.86 -8.35
CA ASP A 194 -0.90 13.90 -7.43
C ASP A 194 0.01 13.63 -6.20
N TYR A 195 1.34 13.72 -6.34
CA TYR A 195 2.32 13.38 -5.30
C TYR A 195 3.34 14.47 -4.95
N GLY A 196 3.44 15.53 -5.76
CA GLY A 196 4.39 16.61 -5.50
C GLY A 196 5.84 16.26 -5.83
N ASP A 197 6.77 16.69 -4.96
CA ASP A 197 8.21 16.52 -5.15
C ASP A 197 8.62 15.05 -4.90
N PRO A 198 9.23 14.35 -5.88
CA PRO A 198 9.65 12.97 -5.71
C PRO A 198 10.67 12.77 -4.58
N ARG A 199 11.43 13.81 -4.20
CA ARG A 199 12.39 13.77 -3.08
C ARG A 199 11.70 13.59 -1.72
N LEU A 200 10.40 13.85 -1.63
CA LEU A 200 9.59 13.67 -0.42
C LEU A 200 8.96 12.28 -0.33
N ILE A 201 9.20 11.40 -1.30
CA ILE A 201 8.65 10.05 -1.36
C ILE A 201 9.78 9.06 -0.98
N PRO A 202 9.75 8.47 0.24
CA PRO A 202 10.80 7.56 0.69
C PRO A 202 11.03 6.37 -0.26
N GLU A 203 9.95 5.85 -0.85
CA GLU A 203 10.02 4.73 -1.79
C GLU A 203 10.73 5.10 -3.09
N TRP A 204 10.70 6.38 -3.50
CA TRP A 204 11.46 6.85 -4.66
C TRP A 204 12.94 6.99 -4.33
N THR A 205 13.28 7.57 -3.17
CA THR A 205 14.67 7.77 -2.75
C THR A 205 15.39 6.44 -2.59
N SER A 206 14.76 5.45 -1.92
CA SER A 206 15.32 4.10 -1.80
C SER A 206 15.49 3.44 -3.15
N TRP A 207 14.48 3.49 -4.03
CA TRP A 207 14.56 2.88 -5.36
C TRP A 207 15.66 3.50 -6.25
N LYS A 208 15.85 4.82 -6.17
CA LYS A 208 16.88 5.56 -6.92
C LYS A 208 18.30 5.20 -6.46
N GLU A 209 18.49 4.89 -5.17
CA GLU A 209 19.79 4.52 -4.60
C GLU A 209 20.17 3.06 -4.88
N GLU A 210 19.19 2.17 -5.02
CA GLU A 210 19.39 0.73 -5.27
C GLU A 210 19.72 0.37 -6.74
N SER A 211 19.65 1.33 -7.68
CA SER A 211 19.54 1.11 -9.14
C SER A 211 20.61 1.79 -9.99
#